data_AF-A0A7L2QJM5-F1
#
_entry.id   AF-A0A7L2QJM5-F1
#
_cell.length_a   1.000
_cell.length_b   1.000
_cell.length_c   1.000
_cell.angle_alpha   90.00
_cell.angle_beta   90.00
_cell.angle_gamma   90.00
#
_symmetry.space_group_name_H-M   'P 1'
#
loop_
_entity.id
_entity.type
_entity.pdbx_description
1 polymer ?
#
loop_
_entity_poly.entity_id
_entity_poly.type
_entity_poly.pdbx_seq_one_letter_code
_entity_poly.pdbx_strand_id
1 'polypeptide(L)'
;MVQATPFLLMLFLALGAHSLQGTQKCNLAGKWKNDLGSNMTIDEVNKNGDFTGKYLTAVSAAPEEIEKSPLLGFQHLPYLSQPTFGFTVNWTFS
;
A
#
# COMPACT_ATOMS: atom_id res chain seq x y z
N MET A 1 44.01 -26.12 -10.06
CA MET A 1 43.05 -25.04 -10.40
C MET A 1 41.69 -25.69 -10.59
N VAL A 2 40.75 -25.49 -9.67
CA VAL A 2 39.40 -26.06 -9.80
C VAL A 2 38.62 -25.16 -10.74
N GLN A 3 38.39 -25.63 -11.96
CA GLN A 3 37.56 -24.94 -12.95
C GLN A 3 36.11 -25.03 -12.47
N ALA A 4 35.63 -24.00 -11.80
CA ALA A 4 34.22 -23.88 -11.45
C ALA A 4 33.41 -23.89 -12.75
N THR A 5 32.67 -24.97 -12.97
CA THR A 5 31.83 -25.16 -14.15
C THR A 5 30.83 -24.01 -14.28
N PRO A 6 30.57 -23.48 -15.49
CA PRO A 6 29.65 -22.35 -15.73
C PRO A 6 28.24 -22.59 -15.16
N PHE A 7 27.87 -23.85 -14.94
CA PHE A 7 26.66 -24.27 -14.26
C PHE A 7 26.57 -23.81 -12.80
N LEU A 8 27.68 -23.87 -12.03
CA LEU A 8 27.70 -23.35 -10.65
C LEU A 8 27.52 -21.84 -10.63
N LEU A 9 28.13 -21.11 -11.58
CA LEU A 9 28.03 -19.66 -11.68
C LEU A 9 26.58 -19.23 -11.97
N MET A 10 25.91 -19.93 -12.90
CA MET A 10 24.49 -19.72 -13.21
C MET A 10 23.59 -20.01 -12.01
N LEU A 11 23.90 -21.05 -11.23
CA LEU A 11 23.14 -21.39 -10.02
C LEU A 11 23.29 -20.31 -8.94
N PHE A 12 24.48 -19.76 -8.73
CA PHE A 12 24.69 -18.63 -7.80
C PHE A 12 23.99 -17.34 -8.25
N LEU A 13 24.01 -17.03 -9.56
CA LEU A 13 23.28 -15.89 -10.12
C LEU A 13 21.76 -16.03 -9.95
N ALA A 14 21.23 -17.23 -10.18
CA ALA A 14 19.81 -17.52 -9.99
C ALA A 14 19.38 -17.43 -8.53
N LEU A 15 20.15 -17.99 -7.59
CA LEU A 15 19.84 -17.88 -6.15
C LEU A 15 20.01 -16.43 -5.64
N GLY A 16 21.02 -15.69 -6.13
CA GLY A 16 21.26 -14.30 -5.77
C GLY A 16 20.12 -13.36 -6.22
N ALA A 17 19.54 -13.59 -7.39
CA ALA A 17 18.42 -12.82 -7.90
C ALA A 17 17.13 -12.97 -7.06
N HIS A 18 16.88 -14.17 -6.49
CA HIS A 18 15.73 -14.40 -5.60
C HIS A 18 15.92 -13.77 -4.22
N SER A 19 17.16 -13.70 -3.71
CA SER A 19 17.45 -13.02 -2.44
C SER A 19 17.37 -11.49 -2.51
N LEU A 20 17.33 -10.91 -3.72
CA LEU A 20 17.22 -9.47 -3.96
C LEU A 20 15.78 -9.01 -4.23
N GLN A 21 14.79 -9.89 -4.12
CA GLN A 21 13.41 -9.46 -3.96
C GLN A 21 13.27 -8.83 -2.57
N GLY A 22 13.72 -7.58 -2.46
CA GLY A 22 13.50 -6.75 -1.29
C GLY A 22 12.01 -6.84 -0.96
N THR A 23 11.69 -7.33 0.23
CA THR A 23 10.32 -7.38 0.75
C THR A 23 9.70 -6.02 0.48
N GLN A 24 8.78 -5.95 -0.49
CA GLN A 24 8.11 -4.71 -0.82
C GLN A 24 7.40 -4.31 0.47
N LYS A 25 7.92 -3.29 1.17
CA LYS A 25 7.31 -2.80 2.39
C LYS A 25 5.89 -2.38 2.01
N CYS A 26 4.89 -2.89 2.74
CA CYS A 26 3.51 -2.44 2.58
C CYS A 26 3.48 -0.92 2.66
N ASN A 27 3.16 -0.29 1.51
CA ASN A 27 3.07 1.15 1.37
C ASN A 27 1.63 1.50 1.01
N LEU A 28 0.98 2.29 1.84
CA LEU A 28 -0.39 2.72 1.62
C LEU A 28 -0.53 3.78 0.51
N ALA A 29 0.53 4.54 0.20
CA ALA A 29 0.47 5.56 -0.83
C ALA A 29 0.11 4.96 -2.19
N GLY A 30 -0.97 5.44 -2.81
CA GLY A 30 -1.46 4.91 -4.08
C GLY A 30 -2.97 4.91 -4.23
N LYS A 31 -3.44 4.22 -5.27
CA LYS A 31 -4.86 4.05 -5.60
C LYS A 31 -5.32 2.66 -5.19
N TRP A 32 -6.45 2.61 -4.50
CA TRP A 32 -7.06 1.41 -3.97
C TRP A 32 -8.51 1.31 -4.42
N LYS A 33 -8.98 0.08 -4.58
CA LYS A 33 -10.39 -0.25 -4.83
C LYS A 33 -10.78 -1.39 -3.90
N ASN A 34 -11.94 -1.29 -3.26
CA ASN A 34 -12.48 -2.39 -2.46
C ASN A 34 -13.48 -3.24 -3.24
N ASP A 35 -13.94 -4.33 -2.64
CA ASP A 35 -14.87 -5.29 -3.28
C ASP A 35 -16.28 -4.72 -3.50
N LEU A 36 -16.64 -3.63 -2.81
CA LEU A 36 -17.89 -2.91 -3.04
C LEU A 36 -17.80 -1.93 -4.23
N GLY A 37 -16.61 -1.74 -4.79
CA GLY A 37 -16.36 -0.84 -5.92
C GLY A 37 -15.96 0.58 -5.54
N SER A 38 -15.85 0.91 -4.25
CA SER A 38 -15.36 2.19 -3.76
C SER A 38 -13.90 2.41 -4.14
N ASN A 39 -13.54 3.65 -4.48
CA ASN A 39 -12.17 4.04 -4.82
C ASN A 39 -11.57 4.92 -3.73
N MET A 40 -10.29 4.72 -3.44
CA MET A 40 -9.54 5.50 -2.46
C MET A 40 -8.20 5.88 -3.06
N THR A 41 -7.79 7.13 -2.89
CA THR A 41 -6.42 7.56 -3.13
C THR A 41 -5.82 7.98 -1.81
N ILE A 42 -4.69 7.38 -1.43
CA ILE A 42 -3.88 7.80 -0.30
C ILE A 42 -2.66 8.52 -0.87
N ASP A 43 -2.38 9.70 -0.34
CA ASP A 43 -1.20 10.49 -0.70
C ASP A 43 0.07 9.87 -0.10
N GLU A 44 1.16 10.61 -0.01
CA GLU A 44 2.37 10.12 0.65
C GLU A 44 2.12 9.81 2.15
N VAL A 45 2.68 8.71 2.63
CA VAL A 45 2.72 8.40 4.07
C VAL A 45 3.96 9.06 4.65
N ASN A 46 3.76 10.02 5.56
CA ASN A 46 4.84 10.77 6.18
C ASN A 46 5.72 9.87 7.07
N LYS A 47 6.93 10.34 7.40
CA LYS A 47 7.92 9.58 8.19
C LYS A 47 7.42 9.21 9.59
N ASN A 48 6.54 10.02 10.15
CA ASN A 48 5.86 9.82 11.43
C ASN A 48 4.60 8.95 11.30
N GLY A 49 4.19 8.58 10.09
CA GLY A 49 3.11 7.62 9.82
C GLY A 49 1.77 8.23 9.45
N ASP A 50 1.57 9.54 9.56
CA ASP A 50 0.32 10.18 9.12
C ASP A 50 0.24 10.25 7.60
N PHE A 51 -1.01 10.22 7.11
CA PHE A 51 -1.31 10.36 5.69
C PHE A 51 -2.68 11.01 5.49
N THR A 52 -2.84 11.66 4.34
CA THR A 52 -4.12 12.17 3.86
C THR A 52 -4.56 11.43 2.61
N GLY A 53 -5.79 11.68 2.19
CA GLY A 53 -6.26 11.20 0.90
C GLY A 53 -7.69 11.59 0.61
N LYS A 54 -8.28 10.86 -0.33
CA LYS A 54 -9.67 10.99 -0.75
C LYS A 54 -10.33 9.61 -0.86
N TYR A 55 -11.57 9.53 -0.40
CA TYR A 55 -12.42 8.36 -0.50
C TYR A 55 -13.64 8.69 -1.35
N LEU A 56 -13.93 7.86 -2.35
CA LEU A 56 -15.15 7.89 -3.13
C LEU A 56 -15.87 6.56 -2.94
N THR A 57 -16.91 6.55 -2.11
CA THR A 57 -17.70 5.35 -1.88
C THR A 57 -18.53 4.99 -3.12
N ALA A 58 -18.82 3.70 -3.31
CA ALA A 58 -19.78 3.25 -4.31
C ALA A 58 -21.20 3.06 -3.73
N VAL A 59 -21.34 3.11 -2.41
CA VAL A 59 -22.60 2.87 -1.69
C VAL A 59 -22.79 3.90 -0.57
N SER A 60 -24.04 4.30 -0.33
CA SER A 60 -24.43 5.20 0.76
C SER A 60 -25.74 4.74 1.38
N ALA A 61 -25.92 4.97 2.68
CA ALA A 61 -27.21 4.82 3.36
C ALA A 61 -28.03 6.13 3.35
N ALA A 62 -27.40 7.25 2.99
CA ALA A 62 -27.98 8.57 2.94
C ALA A 62 -28.49 8.87 1.51
N PRO A 63 -29.61 9.61 1.33
CA PRO A 63 -30.20 9.89 0.02
C PRO A 63 -29.43 10.92 -0.82
N GLU A 64 -28.48 11.62 -0.23
CA GLU A 64 -27.65 12.64 -0.88
C GLU A 64 -26.79 12.03 -2.00
N GLU A 65 -26.44 12.87 -2.97
CA GLU A 65 -25.52 12.49 -4.03
C GLU A 65 -24.14 12.18 -3.45
N ILE A 66 -23.56 11.06 -3.88
CA ILE A 66 -22.24 10.63 -3.42
C ILE A 66 -21.16 11.57 -3.94
N GLU A 67 -20.37 12.13 -3.03
CA GLU A 67 -19.24 13.00 -3.34
C GLU A 67 -17.90 12.45 -2.82
N LYS A 68 -16.81 12.92 -3.42
CA LYS A 68 -15.46 12.54 -2.98
C LYS A 68 -15.10 13.23 -1.66
N SER A 69 -14.91 12.43 -0.62
CA SER A 69 -14.71 12.90 0.76
C SER A 69 -13.23 12.83 1.20
N PRO A 70 -12.70 13.80 1.96
CA PRO A 70 -11.36 13.73 2.54
C PRO A 70 -11.23 12.63 3.59
N LEU A 71 -10.03 12.04 3.65
CA LEU A 71 -9.63 11.14 4.74
C LEU A 71 -8.30 11.58 5.35
N LEU A 72 -8.14 11.28 6.63
CA LEU A 72 -6.92 11.47 7.42
C LEU A 72 -6.67 10.18 8.20
N GLY A 73 -5.43 9.71 8.21
CA GLY A 73 -5.08 8.46 8.90
C GLY A 73 -3.66 8.40 9.38
N PHE A 74 -3.33 7.23 9.94
CA PHE A 74 -2.04 6.91 10.52
C PHE A 74 -1.69 5.44 10.28
N GLN A 75 -0.43 5.17 9.92
CA GLN A 75 0.16 3.85 9.79
C GLN A 75 1.29 3.68 10.82
N HIS A 76 1.35 2.53 11.48
CA HIS A 76 2.47 2.18 12.36
C HIS A 76 3.81 2.11 11.59
N LEU A 77 4.91 2.31 12.32
CA LEU A 77 6.24 2.46 11.75
C LEU A 77 6.69 1.24 10.90
N PRO A 78 7.47 1.47 9.83
CA PRO A 78 7.77 0.50 8.77
C PRO A 78 8.82 -0.56 9.15
N TYR A 79 9.03 -0.81 10.43
CA TYR A 79 9.87 -1.91 10.92
C TYR A 79 9.14 -3.26 10.85
N LEU A 80 7.81 -3.22 10.71
CA LEU A 80 6.96 -4.37 10.47
C LEU A 80 6.82 -4.60 8.96
N SER A 81 6.81 -5.86 8.52
CA SER A 81 6.52 -6.21 7.13
C SER A 81 5.08 -5.86 6.73
N GLN A 82 4.16 -5.91 7.70
CA GLN A 82 2.74 -5.60 7.57
C GLN A 82 2.30 -4.68 8.72
N PRO A 83 2.55 -3.36 8.62
CA PRO A 83 2.15 -2.41 9.66
C PRO A 83 0.62 -2.25 9.69
N THR A 84 0.06 -2.15 10.89
CA THR A 84 -1.37 -1.82 11.05
C THR A 84 -1.58 -0.32 10.81
N PHE A 85 -2.76 0.04 10.32
CA PHE A 85 -3.14 1.42 10.03
C PHE A 85 -4.62 1.65 10.32
N GLY A 86 -5.00 2.91 10.43
CA GLY A 86 -6.38 3.35 10.56
C GLY A 86 -6.55 4.73 9.96
N PHE A 87 -7.78 5.08 9.58
CA PHE A 87 -8.11 6.38 9.04
C PHE A 87 -9.56 6.74 9.35
N THR A 88 -9.84 8.04 9.32
CA THR A 88 -11.18 8.60 9.42
C THR A 88 -11.53 9.24 8.09
N VAL A 89 -12.75 9.02 7.61
CA VAL A 89 -13.32 9.73 6.46
C VAL A 89 -14.25 10.81 7.00
N ASN A 90 -14.05 12.06 6.58
CA ASN A 90 -14.99 13.13 6.83
C ASN A 90 -15.91 13.25 5.61
N TRP A 91 -17.10 12.65 5.68
CA TRP A 91 -18.05 12.61 4.58
C TRP A 91 -18.56 14.01 4.25
N THR A 92 -18.43 14.43 2.98
CA THR A 92 -18.94 15.73 2.51
C THR A 92 -20.42 15.72 2.16
N PHE A 93 -21.01 14.52 2.15
CA PHE A 93 -22.40 14.21 1.91
C PHE A 93 -22.78 13.13 2.94
N SER A 94 -23.78 13.38 3.80
CA SER A 94 -24.22 12.40 4.81
C SER A 94 -25.50 12.85 5.50
#